data_AF-A0A1C5J219-F1
#
_entry.id   AF-A0A1C5J219-F1
#
_cell.length_a   1.000
_cell.length_b   1.000
_cell.length_c   1.000
_cell.angle_alpha   90.00
_cell.angle_beta   90.00
_cell.angle_gamma   90.00
#
_symmetry.space_group_name_H-M   'P 1'
#
loop_
_entity.id
_entity.type
_entity.pdbx_description
1 polymer ?
#
loop_
_entity_poly.entity_id
_entity_poly.type
_entity_poly.pdbx_seq_one_letter_code
_entity_poly.pdbx_strand_id
1 'polypeptide(L)'
;MAYDALAESLRLITSGMPDGPVRLSRRRRFAPVAVDVDGDVAATRFLRRGVGCHWDETHLLTVDDRGVWRMLGGGGASDEDPTAEEFGRARDGLGPYQVLPGGTAGVVRDGGSPPSRVTRWVRGSAVLVGRGIAELRVDGRRLPAPHHGHLIVVWGSDRPPTVTAHDGTGRTVAAATVSPPG
;
A
#
# COMPACT_ATOMS: atom_id res chain seq x y z
N MET A 1 19.13 -12.59 -5.99
CA MET A 1 17.97 -13.31 -5.43
C MET A 1 16.77 -13.04 -6.31
N ALA A 2 15.96 -14.06 -6.56
CA ALA A 2 14.63 -13.86 -7.13
C ALA A 2 13.76 -13.13 -6.10
N TYR A 3 12.85 -12.29 -6.58
CA TYR A 3 11.87 -11.61 -5.75
C TYR A 3 10.85 -12.64 -5.27
N ASP A 4 10.75 -12.82 -3.95
CA ASP A 4 9.75 -13.64 -3.27
C ASP A 4 8.76 -12.70 -2.59
N ALA A 5 7.59 -12.54 -3.19
CA ALA A 5 6.61 -11.56 -2.76
C ALA A 5 6.17 -11.79 -1.32
N LEU A 6 5.95 -13.03 -0.88
CA LEU A 6 5.54 -13.32 0.48
C LEU A 6 6.67 -12.98 1.46
N ALA A 7 7.88 -13.48 1.22
CA ALA A 7 9.01 -13.23 2.13
C ALA A 7 9.34 -11.74 2.25
N GLU A 8 9.26 -10.97 1.15
CA GLU A 8 9.46 -9.52 1.18
C GLU A 8 8.32 -8.77 1.86
N SER A 9 7.06 -9.17 1.64
CA SER A 9 5.92 -8.59 2.35
C SER A 9 6.05 -8.79 3.85
N LEU A 10 6.45 -9.97 4.33
CA LEU A 10 6.65 -10.25 5.75
C LEU A 10 7.78 -9.41 6.33
N ARG A 11 8.89 -9.26 5.61
CA ARG A 11 9.97 -8.34 5.99
C ARG A 11 9.47 -6.91 6.12
N LEU A 12 8.67 -6.44 5.17
CA LEU A 12 8.15 -5.07 5.16
C LEU A 12 7.13 -4.83 6.29
N ILE A 13 6.23 -5.79 6.54
CA ILE A 13 5.27 -5.74 7.65
C ILE A 13 6.00 -5.67 9.00
N THR A 14 7.07 -6.46 9.16
CA THR A 14 7.80 -6.55 10.44
C THR A 14 8.71 -5.35 10.67
N SER A 15 9.43 -4.92 9.63
CA SER A 15 10.47 -3.89 9.76
C SER A 15 9.98 -2.47 9.46
N GLY A 16 8.80 -2.33 8.85
CA GLY A 16 8.28 -1.05 8.38
C GLY A 16 8.97 -0.54 7.11
N MET A 17 8.54 0.63 6.64
CA MET A 17 9.12 1.28 5.45
C MET A 17 10.58 1.65 5.69
N PRO A 18 11.50 1.34 4.74
CA PRO A 18 12.86 1.81 4.84
C PRO A 18 12.94 3.33 4.63
N ASP A 19 13.88 3.96 5.33
CA ASP A 19 14.16 5.37 5.15
C ASP A 19 14.86 5.64 3.80
N GLY A 20 14.43 6.70 3.11
CA GLY A 20 15.08 7.22 1.92
C GLY A 20 14.36 6.94 0.60
N PRO A 21 15.00 7.27 -0.54
CA PRO A 21 14.36 7.21 -1.84
C PRO A 21 14.22 5.77 -2.36
N VAL A 22 13.22 5.55 -3.20
CA VAL A 22 13.06 4.32 -3.97
C VAL A 22 14.23 4.18 -4.93
N ARG A 23 14.95 3.06 -4.88
CA ARG A 23 16.12 2.81 -5.75
C ARG A 23 16.03 1.44 -6.40
N LEU A 24 15.97 1.44 -7.72
CA LEU A 24 16.08 0.24 -8.55
C LEU A 24 17.38 0.26 -9.36
N SER A 25 17.96 -0.91 -9.57
CA SER A 25 19.17 -1.11 -10.37
C SER A 25 19.17 -2.49 -11.02
N ARG A 26 20.22 -2.84 -11.77
CA ARG A 26 20.38 -4.21 -12.29
C ARG A 26 20.50 -5.26 -11.17
N ARG A 27 21.08 -4.86 -10.01
CA ARG A 27 21.31 -5.72 -8.85
C ARG A 27 20.14 -5.69 -7.85
N ARG A 28 19.44 -4.55 -7.74
CA ARG A 28 18.26 -4.37 -6.90
C ARG A 28 17.03 -4.18 -7.79
N ARG A 29 16.34 -5.28 -8.06
CA ARG A 29 15.24 -5.32 -9.05
C ARG A 29 13.86 -5.05 -8.46
N PHE A 30 13.75 -4.81 -7.16
CA PHE A 30 12.51 -4.38 -6.51
C PHE A 30 12.82 -3.48 -5.32
N ALA A 31 11.84 -2.68 -4.90
CA ALA A 31 11.91 -1.83 -3.73
C ALA A 31 10.52 -1.73 -3.06
N PRO A 32 10.43 -1.83 -1.73
CA PRO A 32 9.17 -1.56 -1.02
C PRO A 32 8.81 -0.08 -1.16
N VAL A 33 7.52 0.20 -1.34
CA VAL A 33 7.02 1.56 -1.51
C VAL A 33 5.84 1.89 -0.60
N ALA A 34 5.11 0.90 -0.06
CA ALA A 34 4.10 1.17 0.96
C ALA A 34 3.78 -0.08 1.78
N VAL A 35 3.31 0.13 3.01
CA VAL A 35 2.72 -0.91 3.86
C VAL A 35 1.66 -0.31 4.78
N ASP A 36 0.59 -1.06 5.00
CA ASP A 36 -0.39 -0.85 6.07
C ASP A 36 -0.81 -2.21 6.64
N VAL A 37 -1.06 -2.22 7.95
CA VAL A 37 -1.44 -3.40 8.73
C VAL A 37 -2.65 -3.03 9.57
N ASP A 38 -3.74 -3.75 9.40
CA ASP A 38 -4.97 -3.59 10.17
C ASP A 38 -5.33 -4.90 10.85
N GLY A 39 -4.87 -5.07 12.09
CA GLY A 39 -5.09 -6.29 12.87
C GLY A 39 -4.56 -7.53 12.15
N ASP A 40 -5.48 -8.31 11.57
CA ASP A 40 -5.22 -9.59 10.92
C ASP A 40 -5.19 -9.51 9.38
N VAL A 41 -5.16 -8.30 8.81
CA VAL A 41 -4.96 -8.07 7.38
C VAL A 41 -3.84 -7.06 7.14
N ALA A 42 -3.17 -7.17 5.99
CA ALA A 42 -2.12 -6.25 5.59
C ALA A 42 -2.13 -6.02 4.08
N ALA A 43 -1.61 -4.87 3.68
CA ALA A 43 -1.29 -4.60 2.29
C ALA A 43 0.14 -4.09 2.16
N THR A 44 0.86 -4.61 1.17
CA THR A 44 2.23 -4.19 0.86
C THR A 44 2.34 -3.83 -0.60
N ARG A 45 3.08 -2.77 -0.93
CA ARG A 45 3.37 -2.38 -2.31
C ARG A 45 4.85 -2.41 -2.61
N PHE A 46 5.19 -2.86 -3.80
CA PHE A 46 6.55 -2.92 -4.32
C PHE A 46 6.61 -2.35 -5.74
N LEU A 47 7.63 -1.53 -5.99
CA LEU A 47 8.04 -1.22 -7.35
C LEU A 47 9.06 -2.27 -7.79
N ARG A 48 8.79 -2.97 -8.89
CA ARG A 48 9.65 -4.02 -9.44
C ARG A 48 10.04 -3.72 -10.88
N ARG A 49 11.31 -3.95 -11.21
CA ARG A 49 11.83 -3.85 -12.57
C ARG A 49 11.52 -5.13 -13.36
N GLY A 50 10.74 -4.99 -14.42
CA GLY A 50 10.50 -6.02 -15.44
C GLY A 50 11.48 -5.91 -16.63
N VAL A 51 11.22 -6.70 -17.67
CA VAL A 51 11.85 -6.53 -18.97
C VAL A 51 11.04 -5.47 -19.72
N GLY A 52 11.64 -4.32 -20.01
CA GLY A 52 10.98 -3.24 -20.75
C GLY A 52 10.03 -2.35 -19.96
N CYS A 53 9.61 -2.73 -18.75
CA CYS A 53 8.68 -1.95 -17.92
C CYS A 53 8.99 -2.00 -16.42
N HIS A 54 8.30 -1.18 -15.64
CA HIS A 54 8.21 -1.30 -14.18
C HIS A 54 6.82 -1.77 -13.77
N TRP A 55 6.77 -2.58 -12.73
CA TRP A 55 5.55 -3.10 -12.12
C TRP A 55 5.35 -2.44 -10.77
N ASP A 56 4.18 -1.84 -10.54
CA ASP A 56 3.68 -1.47 -9.23
C ASP A 56 2.76 -2.59 -8.74
N GLU A 57 3.30 -3.41 -7.83
CA GLU A 57 2.63 -4.60 -7.34
C GLU A 57 2.09 -4.35 -5.93
N THR A 58 0.80 -4.59 -5.75
CA THR A 58 0.12 -4.61 -4.46
C THR A 58 -0.15 -6.05 -4.07
N HIS A 59 0.25 -6.45 -2.86
CA HIS A 59 -0.10 -7.74 -2.26
C HIS A 59 -0.98 -7.53 -1.04
N LEU A 60 -2.06 -8.30 -0.96
CA LEU A 60 -2.96 -8.38 0.18
C LEU A 60 -2.68 -9.65 0.96
N LEU A 61 -2.60 -9.52 2.29
CA LEU A 61 -2.27 -10.61 3.20
C LEU A 61 -3.28 -10.69 4.32
N THR A 62 -3.38 -11.86 4.92
CA THR A 62 -4.15 -12.07 6.14
C THR A 62 -3.46 -13.07 7.07
N VAL A 63 -3.78 -13.01 8.36
CA VAL A 63 -3.38 -14.01 9.36
C VAL A 63 -4.37 -15.17 9.34
N ASP A 64 -3.85 -16.40 9.30
CA ASP A 64 -4.64 -17.63 9.43
C ASP A 64 -4.95 -17.97 10.90
N ASP A 65 -5.73 -19.03 11.11
CA ASP A 65 -6.14 -19.47 12.46
C ASP A 65 -4.97 -19.92 13.36
N ARG A 66 -3.77 -20.10 12.79
CA ARG A 66 -2.53 -20.45 13.50
C ARG A 66 -1.67 -19.22 13.80
N GLY A 67 -2.12 -18.02 13.44
CA GLY A 67 -1.35 -16.80 13.63
C GLY A 67 -0.29 -16.58 12.53
N VAL A 68 -0.37 -17.29 11.40
CA VAL A 68 0.61 -17.20 10.32
C VAL A 68 0.07 -16.33 9.19
N TRP A 69 0.88 -15.38 8.74
CA TRP A 69 0.58 -14.56 7.58
C TRP A 69 0.58 -15.39 6.29
N ARG A 70 -0.49 -15.24 5.49
CA ARG A 70 -0.61 -15.80 4.14
C ARG A 70 -0.94 -14.71 3.14
N MET A 71 -0.43 -14.86 1.92
CA MET A 71 -0.79 -14.00 0.79
C MET A 71 -2.16 -14.44 0.24
N LEU A 72 -3.09 -13.50 0.12
CA LEU A 72 -4.40 -13.71 -0.50
C LEU A 72 -4.33 -13.55 -2.02
N GLY A 73 -3.47 -12.64 -2.48
CA GLY A 73 -3.35 -12.26 -3.87
C GLY A 73 -3.01 -10.79 -3.97
N GLY A 74 -3.24 -10.20 -5.12
CA GLY A 74 -2.79 -8.85 -5.38
C GLY A 74 -3.17 -8.34 -6.76
N GLY A 75 -2.88 -7.07 -6.99
CA GLY A 75 -3.00 -6.41 -8.28
C GLY A 75 -1.65 -5.86 -8.70
N GLY A 76 -1.31 -6.00 -9.98
CA GLY A 76 -0.14 -5.36 -10.56
C GLY A 76 -0.59 -4.39 -11.64
N ALA A 77 -0.11 -3.16 -11.60
CA ALA A 77 -0.16 -2.27 -12.75
C ALA A 77 1.23 -2.24 -13.39
N SER A 78 1.27 -2.44 -14.70
CA SER A 78 2.42 -2.05 -15.51
C SER A 78 2.08 -0.76 -16.21
N ASP A 79 2.96 0.22 -16.08
CA ASP A 79 2.95 1.41 -16.93
C ASP A 79 4.24 1.38 -17.77
N GLU A 80 4.21 1.96 -18.97
CA GLU A 80 5.39 1.97 -19.84
C GLU A 80 6.47 2.92 -19.30
N ASP A 81 6.15 3.94 -18.50
CA ASP A 81 7.14 4.90 -17.97
C ASP A 81 6.70 5.52 -16.65
N PRO A 82 6.91 4.83 -15.52
CA PRO A 82 7.75 5.53 -14.57
C PRO A 82 8.94 4.69 -14.14
N THR A 83 10.12 5.22 -14.44
CA THR A 83 11.35 4.89 -13.74
C THR A 83 11.16 5.02 -12.22
N ALA A 84 12.05 4.38 -11.44
CA ALA A 84 12.06 4.58 -9.98
C ALA A 84 12.20 6.06 -9.57
N GLU A 85 12.79 6.89 -10.44
CA GLU A 85 12.92 8.33 -10.24
C GLU A 85 11.58 9.06 -10.40
N GLU A 86 10.84 8.77 -11.47
CA GLU A 86 9.49 9.33 -11.69
C GLU A 86 8.52 8.89 -10.61
N PHE A 87 8.54 7.60 -10.23
CA PHE A 87 7.77 7.10 -9.10
C PHE A 87 8.07 7.88 -7.83
N GLY A 88 9.36 8.15 -7.56
CA GLY A 88 9.83 8.90 -6.40
C GLY A 88 9.40 10.37 -6.39
N ARG A 89 9.16 10.95 -7.57
CA ARG A 89 8.73 12.36 -7.76
C ARG A 89 7.24 12.53 -7.99
N ALA A 90 6.45 11.46 -8.04
CA ALA A 90 5.02 11.53 -8.35
C ALA A 90 4.26 12.58 -7.50
N ARG A 91 4.63 12.73 -6.21
CA ARG A 91 4.02 13.73 -5.31
C ARG A 91 4.29 15.19 -5.70
N ASP A 92 5.28 15.47 -6.53
CA ASP A 92 5.64 16.84 -6.94
C ASP A 92 4.62 17.42 -7.92
N GLY A 93 3.82 16.57 -8.57
CA GLY A 93 2.66 16.99 -9.37
C GLY A 93 1.42 17.34 -8.54
N LEU A 94 1.45 17.12 -7.22
CA LEU A 94 0.33 17.44 -6.33
C LEU A 94 0.50 18.82 -5.68
N GLY A 95 -0.62 19.50 -5.46
CA GLY A 95 -0.66 20.70 -4.64
C GLY A 95 -0.30 20.41 -3.16
N PRO A 96 0.09 21.44 -2.39
CA PRO A 96 0.32 21.30 -0.96
C PRO A 96 -0.88 20.68 -0.25
N TYR A 97 -0.64 19.73 0.65
CA TYR A 97 -1.66 19.04 1.43
C TYR A 97 -2.73 18.27 0.63
N GLN A 98 -2.51 18.08 -0.68
CA GLN A 98 -3.43 17.28 -1.50
C GLN A 98 -3.27 15.79 -1.17
N VAL A 99 -4.41 15.08 -1.13
CA VAL A 99 -4.48 13.63 -0.99
C VAL A 99 -5.18 13.07 -2.22
N LEU A 100 -4.53 12.15 -2.91
CA LEU A 100 -5.05 11.51 -4.11
C LEU A 100 -5.16 9.99 -3.89
N PRO A 101 -6.37 9.47 -3.62
CA PRO A 101 -6.62 8.04 -3.68
C PRO A 101 -6.41 7.53 -5.12
N GLY A 102 -5.83 6.33 -5.24
CA GLY A 102 -5.60 5.65 -6.51
C GLY A 102 -5.64 4.14 -6.32
N GLY A 103 -5.38 3.41 -7.42
CA GLY A 103 -5.17 1.95 -7.50
C GLY A 103 -5.81 1.10 -6.40
N THR A 104 -6.85 0.34 -6.73
CA THR A 104 -7.58 -0.49 -5.77
C THR A 104 -7.28 -1.98 -5.97
N ALA A 105 -7.28 -2.73 -4.89
CA ALA A 105 -7.16 -4.18 -4.89
C ALA A 105 -8.18 -4.79 -3.93
N GLY A 106 -8.71 -5.97 -4.26
CA GLY A 106 -9.67 -6.67 -3.41
C GLY A 106 -9.59 -8.18 -3.63
N VAL A 107 -9.52 -8.94 -2.54
CA VAL A 107 -9.53 -10.41 -2.59
C VAL A 107 -10.43 -10.97 -1.49
N VAL A 108 -11.17 -12.02 -1.81
CA VAL A 108 -11.97 -12.77 -0.83
C VAL A 108 -11.05 -13.54 0.11
N ARG A 109 -11.24 -13.35 1.42
CA ARG A 109 -10.43 -13.98 2.47
C ARG A 109 -10.57 -15.51 2.47
N ASP A 110 -11.75 -16.03 2.19
CA ASP A 110 -12.14 -17.43 2.42
C ASP A 110 -12.56 -18.16 1.13
N GLY A 111 -11.73 -18.14 0.09
CA GLY A 111 -12.03 -18.79 -1.21
C GLY A 111 -12.20 -20.33 -1.19
N GLY A 112 -12.23 -20.97 -0.01
CA GLY A 112 -12.30 -22.44 0.14
C GLY A 112 -13.06 -22.97 1.36
N SER A 113 -13.71 -22.13 2.17
CA SER A 113 -14.52 -22.57 3.31
C SER A 113 -16.01 -22.65 2.92
N PRO A 114 -16.79 -23.58 3.52
CA PRO A 114 -18.24 -23.61 3.31
C PRO A 114 -18.86 -22.26 3.66
N PRO A 115 -19.98 -21.88 3.01
CA PRO A 115 -20.51 -20.53 3.04
C PRO A 115 -21.01 -20.16 4.43
N SER A 116 -20.11 -19.65 5.28
CA SER A 116 -20.52 -18.81 6.39
C SER A 116 -21.03 -17.49 5.79
N ARG A 117 -22.13 -16.96 6.34
CA ARG A 117 -23.00 -15.94 5.71
C ARG A 117 -22.38 -14.54 5.53
N VAL A 118 -21.06 -14.38 5.68
CA VAL A 118 -20.38 -13.09 5.49
C VAL A 118 -19.09 -13.34 4.73
N THR A 119 -19.11 -13.17 3.41
CA THR A 119 -17.89 -13.14 2.59
C THR A 119 -17.02 -11.98 3.08
N ARG A 120 -15.91 -12.29 3.77
CA ARG A 120 -14.97 -11.26 4.22
C ARG A 120 -14.01 -10.92 3.10
N TRP A 121 -14.04 -9.68 2.67
CA TRP A 121 -13.11 -9.15 1.68
C TRP A 121 -11.95 -8.46 2.38
N VAL A 122 -10.75 -8.66 1.87
CA VAL A 122 -9.60 -7.79 2.17
C VAL A 122 -9.46 -6.83 1.01
N ARG A 123 -9.42 -5.54 1.32
CA ARG A 123 -9.36 -4.46 0.33
C ARG A 123 -8.15 -3.59 0.61
N GLY A 124 -7.59 -3.02 -0.45
CA GLY A 124 -6.50 -2.07 -0.37
C GLY A 124 -6.70 -0.94 -1.38
N SER A 125 -6.26 0.27 -1.02
CA SER A 125 -6.22 1.42 -1.92
C SER A 125 -4.90 2.15 -1.78
N ALA A 126 -4.23 2.38 -2.91
CA ALA A 126 -3.07 3.26 -2.99
C ALA A 126 -3.49 4.70 -2.66
N VAL A 127 -2.62 5.43 -1.97
CA VAL A 127 -2.82 6.86 -1.70
C VAL A 127 -1.51 7.59 -2.01
N LEU A 128 -1.58 8.64 -2.81
CA LEU A 128 -0.48 9.56 -3.04
C LEU A 128 -0.74 10.85 -2.27
N VAL A 129 0.23 11.29 -1.48
CA VAL A 129 0.13 12.52 -0.68
C VAL A 129 1.10 13.60 -1.14
N GLY A 130 0.60 14.83 -1.28
CA GLY A 130 1.37 16.01 -1.63
C GLY A 130 2.32 16.44 -0.51
N ARG A 131 3.15 17.44 -0.78
CA ARG A 131 4.08 18.02 0.22
C ARG A 131 3.34 18.63 1.40
N GLY A 132 4.00 18.67 2.56
CA GLY A 132 3.45 19.20 3.81
C GLY A 132 2.65 18.18 4.64
N ILE A 133 2.27 17.03 4.07
CA ILE A 133 1.68 15.91 4.81
C ILE A 133 2.82 15.05 5.39
N ALA A 134 2.78 14.86 6.71
CA ALA A 134 3.71 14.03 7.46
C ALA A 134 3.15 12.63 7.74
N GLU A 135 1.84 12.49 7.90
CA GLU A 135 1.18 11.20 8.13
C GLU A 135 -0.26 11.18 7.65
N LEU A 136 -0.77 9.99 7.38
CA LEU A 136 -2.19 9.69 7.31
C LEU A 136 -2.65 9.04 8.60
N ARG A 137 -3.89 9.31 9.01
CA ARG A 137 -4.58 8.56 10.08
C ARG A 137 -5.79 7.85 9.50
N VAL A 138 -5.91 6.58 9.84
CA VAL A 138 -6.95 5.67 9.36
C VAL A 138 -7.43 4.85 10.54
N ASP A 139 -8.67 5.04 10.97
CA ASP A 139 -9.28 4.29 12.08
C ASP A 139 -8.37 4.15 13.33
N GLY A 140 -7.64 5.23 13.67
CA GLY A 140 -6.71 5.28 14.81
C GLY A 140 -5.28 4.80 14.50
N ARG A 141 -5.05 4.16 13.36
CA ARG A 141 -3.71 3.82 12.85
C ARG A 141 -3.01 5.06 12.30
N ARG A 142 -1.69 5.13 12.47
CA ARG A 142 -0.84 6.21 11.91
C ARG A 142 0.05 5.62 10.82
N LEU A 143 0.00 6.22 9.64
CA LEU A 143 0.80 5.84 8.48
C LEU A 143 1.74 7.01 8.14
N PRO A 144 3.01 6.96 8.56
CA PRO A 144 3.98 7.99 8.22
C PRO A 144 4.11 8.11 6.70
N ALA A 145 4.09 9.33 6.17
CA ALA A 145 4.25 9.58 4.75
C ALA A 145 5.74 9.39 4.37
N PRO A 146 6.08 8.41 3.52
CA PRO A 146 7.45 8.28 3.04
C PRO A 146 7.85 9.49 2.19
N HIS A 147 9.15 9.64 1.92
CA HIS A 147 9.65 10.78 1.13
C HIS A 147 8.95 10.92 -0.24
N HIS A 148 8.69 9.79 -0.91
CA HIS A 148 8.00 9.73 -2.21
C HIS A 148 6.47 9.91 -2.11
N GLY A 149 5.90 9.95 -0.91
CA GLY A 149 4.48 10.24 -0.67
C GLY A 149 3.50 9.13 -1.05
N HIS A 150 3.98 7.94 -1.40
CA HIS A 150 3.11 6.80 -1.69
C HIS A 150 2.81 6.03 -0.41
N LEU A 151 1.53 5.78 -0.17
CA LEU A 151 1.01 4.95 0.91
C LEU A 151 0.05 3.91 0.32
N ILE A 152 -0.35 2.97 1.16
CA ILE A 152 -1.47 2.07 0.90
C ILE A 152 -2.32 2.03 2.16
N VAL A 153 -3.62 1.94 2.01
CA VAL A 153 -4.57 1.76 3.12
C VAL A 153 -5.25 0.42 2.94
N VAL A 154 -5.20 -0.44 3.95
CA VAL A 154 -5.86 -1.76 3.97
C VAL A 154 -7.06 -1.74 4.91
N TRP A 155 -8.11 -2.48 4.56
CA TRP A 155 -9.24 -2.69 5.45
C TRP A 155 -9.98 -4.01 5.15
N GLY A 156 -10.55 -4.60 6.19
CA GLY A 156 -11.39 -5.81 6.10
C GLY A 156 -12.90 -5.55 6.21
N SER A 157 -13.31 -4.33 6.56
CA SER A 157 -14.71 -3.93 6.70
C SER A 157 -15.38 -3.70 5.35
N ASP A 158 -16.72 -3.76 5.31
CA ASP A 158 -17.48 -3.43 4.11
C ASP A 158 -17.49 -1.93 3.80
N ARG A 159 -17.42 -1.10 4.85
CA ARG A 159 -17.29 0.35 4.69
C ARG A 159 -15.83 0.72 4.50
N PRO A 160 -15.48 1.50 3.45
CA PRO A 160 -14.16 2.06 3.32
C PRO A 160 -13.85 3.02 4.48
N PRO A 161 -12.61 3.01 4.98
CA PRO A 161 -12.23 3.90 6.08
C PRO A 161 -12.13 5.35 5.61
N THR A 162 -12.35 6.28 6.54
CA THR A 162 -12.01 7.69 6.32
C THR A 162 -10.53 7.91 6.64
N VAL A 163 -9.86 8.65 5.76
CA VAL A 163 -8.44 8.97 5.88
C VAL A 163 -8.33 10.46 6.19
N THR A 164 -7.60 10.82 7.26
CA THR A 164 -7.24 12.21 7.53
C THR A 164 -5.74 12.40 7.38
N ALA A 165 -5.33 13.47 6.71
CA ALA A 165 -3.93 13.82 6.53
C ALA A 165 -3.51 14.88 7.56
N HIS A 166 -2.33 14.71 8.13
CA HIS A 166 -1.78 15.59 9.15
C HIS A 166 -0.41 16.14 8.73
N ASP A 167 -0.15 17.41 9.06
CA ASP A 167 1.15 18.03 8.86
C ASP A 167 2.15 17.65 9.98
N GLY A 168 3.39 18.14 9.86
CA GLY A 168 4.46 17.85 10.84
C GLY A 168 4.20 18.37 12.26
N THR A 169 3.18 19.22 12.45
CA THR A 169 2.74 19.70 13.77
C THR A 169 1.59 18.87 14.36
N GLY A 170 1.08 17.90 13.59
CA GLY A 170 -0.07 17.06 13.95
C GLY A 170 -1.43 17.67 13.60
N ARG A 171 -1.47 18.86 13.00
CA ARG A 171 -2.71 19.50 12.56
C ARG A 171 -3.30 18.77 11.36
N THR A 172 -4.61 18.53 11.38
CA THR A 172 -5.33 17.99 10.22
C THR A 172 -5.35 19.03 9.09
N VAL A 173 -4.91 18.63 7.91
CA VAL A 173 -4.81 19.50 6.72
C VAL A 173 -5.69 19.06 5.57
N ALA A 174 -6.11 17.79 5.54
CA ALA A 174 -7.05 17.27 4.55
C ALA A 174 -7.78 16.01 5.07
N ALA A 175 -8.87 15.65 4.42
CA ALA A 175 -9.56 14.38 4.60
C ALA A 175 -9.99 13.81 3.23
N ALA A 176 -9.96 12.49 3.10
CA ALA A 176 -10.39 11.77 1.90
C ALA A 176 -11.01 10.42 2.28
N THR A 177 -11.90 9.92 1.44
CA THR A 177 -12.40 8.55 1.54
C THR A 177 -11.70 7.72 0.48
N VAL A 178 -11.11 6.58 0.86
CA VAL A 178 -10.61 5.61 -0.11
C VAL A 178 -11.78 4.84 -0.70
N SER A 179 -11.75 4.56 -2.00
CA SER A 179 -12.82 3.81 -2.66
C SER A 179 -12.50 2.32 -2.66
N PRO A 180 -13.50 1.43 -2.56
CA PRO A 180 -13.30 0.03 -2.82
C PRO A 180 -12.96 -0.20 -4.30
N PRO A 181 -12.35 -1.33 -4.66
CA PRO A 181 -12.32 -1.76 -6.06
C PRO A 181 -13.75 -1.88 -6.61
N GLY A 182 -13.93 -1.40 -7.84
CA GLY A 182 -15.20 -1.48 -8.58
C GLY A 182 -15.48 -2.87 -9.12
#